data_AF-A0A8T4ZHG6-F1
#
_entry.id   AF-A0A8T4ZHG6-F1
#
_cell.length_a   1.000
_cell.length_b   1.000
_cell.length_c   1.000
_cell.angle_alpha   90.00
_cell.angle_beta   90.00
_cell.angle_gamma   90.00
#
_symmetry.space_group_name_H-M   'P 1'
#
loop_
_entity.id
_entity.type
_entity.pdbx_description
1 polymer ?
#
loop_
_entity_poly.entity_id
_entity_poly.type
_entity_poly.pdbx_seq_one_letter_code
_entity_poly.pdbx_strand_id
1 'polypeptide(L)' 'MKRLQGSLTLDTSVLVEYLAGSELGEKIREYFANLGPDEKAHCSIYTISELFYIICRL' A
#
# COMPACT_ATOMS: atom_id res chain seq x y z
N MET A 1 -9.96 15.62 -7.01
CA MET A 1 -9.53 14.23 -7.30
C MET A 1 -10.21 13.30 -6.30
N LYS A 2 -10.67 12.11 -6.72
CA LYS A 2 -11.31 11.15 -5.79
C LYS A 2 -10.23 10.63 -4.83
N ARG A 3 -10.44 10.80 -3.53
CA ARG A 3 -9.56 10.31 -2.47
C ARG A 3 -9.76 8.79 -2.31
N LEU A 4 -8.69 8.05 -2.05
CA LEU A 4 -8.77 6.64 -1.68
C LEU A 4 -9.45 6.55 -0.31
N GLN A 5 -10.46 5.69 -0.20
CA GLN A 5 -11.30 5.52 0.99
C GLN A 5 -11.88 4.11 1.00
N GLY A 6 -12.33 3.65 2.16
CA GLY A 6 -12.87 2.30 2.35
C GLY A 6 -11.80 1.24 2.59
N SER A 7 -12.25 0.01 2.77
CA SER A 7 -11.36 -1.15 2.90
C SER A 7 -10.79 -1.55 1.55
N LEU A 8 -9.47 -1.73 1.48
CA LEU A 8 -8.74 -2.04 0.25
C LEU A 8 -7.88 -3.29 0.43
N THR A 9 -7.70 -4.03 -0.65
CA THR A 9 -6.66 -5.05 -0.76
C THR A 9 -5.51 -4.46 -1.58
N LEU A 10 -4.33 -4.40 -0.98
CA LEU A 10 -3.13 -3.82 -1.54
C LEU A 10 -2.31 -4.88 -2.27
N ASP A 11 -1.94 -4.56 -3.50
CA ASP A 11 -1.02 -5.34 -4.31
C ASP A 11 0.45 -4.97 -4.00
N THR A 12 1.38 -5.86 -4.37
CA THR A 12 2.82 -5.66 -4.20
C THR A 12 3.29 -4.37 -4.87
N SER A 13 2.82 -4.08 -6.08
CA SER A 13 3.19 -2.87 -6.80
C SER A 13 2.86 -1.59 -6.02
N VAL A 14 1.69 -1.55 -5.37
CA VAL A 14 1.25 -0.40 -4.56
C VAL A 14 2.14 -0.20 -3.34
N LEU A 15 2.55 -1.30 -2.69
CA LEU A 15 3.44 -1.23 -1.53
C LEU A 15 4.86 -0.81 -1.92
N VAL A 16 5.36 -1.24 -3.08
CA VAL A 16 6.65 -0.78 -3.62
C VAL A 16 6.64 0.72 -3.85
N GLU A 17 5.59 1.25 -4.48
CA GLU A 17 5.44 2.68 -4.74
C GLU A 17 5.35 3.49 -3.43
N TYR A 18 4.65 2.95 -2.43
CA TYR A 18 4.62 3.51 -1.07
C TYR A 18 6.02 3.58 -0.42
N LEU A 19 6.80 2.50 -0.52
CA LEU A 19 8.16 2.45 0.04
C LEU A 19 9.15 3.32 -0.74
N ALA A 20 8.98 3.44 -2.06
CA ALA A 20 9.82 4.25 -2.93
C ALA A 20 9.57 5.77 -2.78
N GLY A 21 8.51 6.18 -2.09
CA GLY A 21 8.16 7.60 -1.90
C GLY A 21 7.73 8.28 -3.20
N SER A 22 7.09 7.53 -4.11
CA SER A 22 6.59 8.08 -5.37
C SER A 22 5.33 8.93 -5.16
N GLU A 23 4.89 9.64 -6.21
CA GLU A 23 3.61 10.38 -6.18
C GLU A 23 2.41 9.45 -5.90
N LEU A 24 2.46 8.20 -6.38
CA LEU A 24 1.45 7.20 -6.03
C LEU A 24 1.59 6.76 -4.57
N GLY A 25 2.82 6.57 -4.11
CA GLY A 25 3.13 6.26 -2.71
C GLY A 25 2.56 7.29 -1.73
N GLU A 26 2.62 8.58 -2.07
CA GLU A 26 2.03 9.64 -1.25
C GLU A 26 0.50 9.55 -1.17
N LYS A 27 -0.19 9.14 -2.25
CA LYS A 27 -1.65 8.89 -2.19
C LYS A 27 -1.99 7.71 -1.27
N ILE A 28 -1.12 6.70 -1.19
CA ILE A 28 -1.27 5.57 -0.26
C ILE A 28 -0.98 6.00 1.17
N ARG A 29 0.01 6.87 1.37
CA ARG A 29 0.33 7.47 2.67
C ARG A 29 -0.85 8.31 3.19
N GLU A 30 -1.45 9.12 2.33
CA GLU A 30 -2.68 9.85 2.63
C GLU A 30 -3.84 8.90 2.95
N TYR A 31 -4.01 7.81 2.20
CA TYR A 31 -5.02 6.80 2.51
C TYR A 31 -4.86 6.22 3.93
N PHE A 32 -3.66 5.77 4.28
CA PHE A 32 -3.39 5.23 5.62
C PHE A 32 -3.58 6.25 6.74
N ALA A 33 -3.19 7.51 6.52
CA ALA A 33 -3.38 8.60 7.49
C ALA A 33 -4.85 8.92 7.77
N ASN A 34 -5.75 8.45 6.89
CA ASN A 34 -7.15 8.80 6.87
C ASN A 34 -8.09 7.60 7.00
N LEU A 35 -7.54 6.43 7.36
CA LEU A 35 -8.29 5.20 7.49
C LEU A 35 -9.36 5.34 8.59
N GLY A 36 -10.62 5.09 8.24
CA GLY A 36 -11.71 5.04 9.22
C GLY A 36 -11.53 3.90 10.23
N PRO A 37 -12.16 3.97 11.41
CA PRO A 37 -12.00 2.95 12.45
C PRO A 37 -12.42 1.53 12.00
N ASP A 38 -13.41 1.45 11.12
CA ASP A 38 -13.95 0.21 10.57
C ASP A 38 -13.32 -0.18 9.22
N GLU A 39 -12.51 0.69 8.63
CA GLU A 39 -11.82 0.44 7.37
C GLU A 39 -10.54 -0.37 7.63
N LYS A 40 -10.21 -1.26 6.69
CA LYS A 40 -9.04 -2.13 6.79
C LYS A 40 -8.28 -2.15 5.47
N ALA A 41 -6.96 -2.11 5.59
CA ALA A 41 -6.06 -2.44 4.50
C ALA A 41 -5.62 -3.90 4.65
N HIS A 42 -5.84 -4.69 3.61
CA HIS A 42 -5.45 -6.09 3.54
C HIS A 42 -4.34 -6.25 2.51
N CYS A 43 -3.50 -7.27 2.69
CA CYS A 43 -2.65 -7.78 1.62
C CYS A 43 -2.56 -9.30 1.77
N SER A 44 -2.19 -9.97 0.69
CA SER A 44 -1.98 -11.42 0.75
C SER A 44 -0.63 -11.75 1.36
N ILE A 45 -0.46 -12.97 1.89
CA ILE A 45 0.87 -13.44 2.31
C ILE A 45 1.87 -13.52 1.14
N TYR A 46 1.36 -13.73 -0.09
CA TYR A 46 2.17 -13.69 -1.30
C TYR A 46 2.69 -12.28 -1.56
N THR A 47 1.86 -11.26 -1.34
CA THR A 47 2.26 -9.85 -1.44
C THR A 47 3.42 -9.52 -0.50
N ILE A 48 3.38 -10.01 0.74
CA ILE A 48 4.48 -9.86 1.70
C ILE A 48 5.75 -10.57 1.20
N SER A 49 5.60 -11.78 0.66
CA SER A 49 6.72 -12.58 0.15
C SER A 49 7.39 -11.94 -1.07
N GLU A 50 6.60 -11.39 -1.99
CA GLU A 50 7.10 -10.65 -3.15
C GLU A 50 7.79 -9.37 -2.74
N LEU A 51 7.21 -8.62 -1.79
CA LEU A 51 7.81 -7.40 -1.25
C LEU A 51 9.19 -7.69 -0.63
N PHE A 52 9.29 -8.76 0.17
CA PHE A 52 10.56 -9.21 0.74
C PHE A 52 11.59 -9.53 -0.34
N TYR A 53 11.19 -10.30 -1.36
CA TYR A 53 12.06 -10.64 -2.48
C TYR A 53 12.57 -9.41 -3.24
N ILE A 54 11.71 -8.41 -3.48
CA ILE A 54 12.08 -7.16 -4.14
C ILE A 54 13.07 -6.37 -3.28
N ILE A 55 12.76 -6.15 -2.00
CA ILE A 55 13.61 -5.38 -1.08
C ILE A 55 14.99 -6.01 -0.93
N CYS A 56 15.09 -7.34 -0.84
CA CYS A 56 16.37 -8.03 -0.70
C CYS A 56 17.23 -8.03 -1.98
N ARG A 57 16.71 -7.58 -3.13
CA ARG A 57 17.42 -7.51 -4.40
C ARG A 57 17.73 -6.08 -4.86
N LEU A 58 17.17 -5.09 -4.19
CA LEU A 58 17.52 -3.67 -4.35
C LEU A 58 18.73 -3.33 -3.48
#